data_AF-A0A8J6Z7G7-F1
#
_entry.id   AF-A0A8J6Z7G7-F1
#
_cell.length_a   1.000
_cell.length_b   1.000
_cell.length_c   1.000
_cell.angle_alpha   90.00
_cell.angle_beta   90.00
_cell.angle_gamma   90.00
#
_symmetry.space_group_name_H-M   'P 1'
#
loop_
_entity.id
_entity.type
_entity.pdbx_description
1 polymer ?
#
loop_
_entity_poly.entity_id
_entity_poly.type
_entity_poly.pdbx_seq_one_letter_code
_entity_poly.pdbx_strand_id
1 'polypeptide(L)'
;MEKFNPSYNLSEFKQSDFRITRTAQKNAEDLGFELENIREVVSIMELKHFYKSMTSYANHKIWQDVYHVPYENMIIYVKFTQNVISEFILLSFKEK
;
A
#
# COMPACT_ATOMS: atom_id res chain seq x y z
N MET A 1 16.78 -2.94 6.10
CA MET A 1 16.95 -1.55 6.57
C MET A 1 15.64 -0.81 6.36
N GLU A 2 15.35 0.21 7.16
CA GLU A 2 14.15 1.05 7.00
C GLU A 2 14.50 2.55 7.10
N LYS A 3 13.66 3.39 6.52
CA LYS A 3 13.73 4.86 6.58
C LYS A 3 12.33 5.48 6.66
N PHE A 4 12.26 6.71 7.14
CA PHE A 4 11.02 7.48 7.35
C PHE A 4 10.76 8.54 6.27
N ASN A 5 11.25 8.30 5.06
CA ASN A 5 10.88 9.07 3.87
C ASN A 5 10.48 8.11 2.74
N PRO A 6 9.43 8.41 1.96
CA PRO A 6 9.05 7.60 0.81
C PRO A 6 10.21 7.42 -0.18
N SER A 7 10.26 6.28 -0.83
CA SER A 7 11.22 6.00 -1.91
C SER A 7 10.63 6.31 -3.28
N TYR A 8 9.31 6.24 -3.42
CA TYR A 8 8.60 6.48 -4.66
C TYR A 8 7.74 7.76 -4.55
N ASN A 9 7.52 8.40 -5.69
CA ASN A 9 6.61 9.52 -5.78
C ASN A 9 5.16 9.01 -5.69
N LEU A 10 4.47 9.34 -4.59
CA LEU A 10 3.10 8.89 -4.37
C LEU A 10 2.14 9.36 -5.49
N SER A 11 2.30 10.59 -5.98
CA SER A 11 1.43 11.13 -7.02
C SER A 11 1.59 10.38 -8.35
N GLU A 12 2.81 9.96 -8.68
CA GLU A 12 3.07 9.12 -9.86
C GLU A 12 2.49 7.71 -9.68
N PHE A 13 2.66 7.11 -8.50
CA PHE A 13 2.07 5.80 -8.19
C PHE A 13 0.54 5.82 -8.34
N LYS A 14 -0.13 6.84 -7.80
CA LYS A 14 -1.59 7.02 -7.89
C LYS A 14 -2.12 7.14 -9.31
N GLN A 15 -1.30 7.65 -10.24
CA GLN A 15 -1.65 7.82 -11.66
C GLN A 15 -1.21 6.64 -12.52
N SER A 16 -0.47 5.69 -11.95
CA SER A 16 0.07 4.54 -12.69
C SER A 16 -0.99 3.47 -12.93
N ASP A 17 -0.79 2.68 -13.98
CA ASP A 17 -1.47 1.39 -14.15
C ASP A 17 -0.79 0.34 -13.26
N PHE A 18 -0.99 0.46 -11.95
CA PHE A 18 -0.33 -0.39 -10.98
C PHE A 18 -0.79 -1.85 -11.11
N ARG A 19 0.14 -2.77 -10.88
CA ARG A 19 -0.13 -4.21 -10.82
C ARG A 19 -0.30 -4.63 -9.37
N ILE A 20 -1.01 -5.72 -9.17
CA ILE A 20 -1.24 -6.31 -7.84
C ILE A 20 -0.72 -7.73 -7.88
N THR A 21 0.08 -8.11 -6.89
CA THR A 21 0.48 -9.52 -6.75
C THR A 21 -0.73 -10.39 -6.43
N ARG A 22 -0.70 -11.66 -6.84
CA ARG A 22 -1.80 -12.60 -6.56
C ARG A 22 -2.14 -12.69 -5.06
N THR A 23 -1.12 -12.65 -4.19
CA THR A 23 -1.31 -12.68 -2.74
C THR A 23 -2.01 -11.42 -2.22
N ALA A 24 -1.57 -10.23 -2.65
CA ALA A 24 -2.21 -8.98 -2.25
C ALA A 24 -3.65 -8.89 -2.78
N GLN A 25 -3.90 -9.34 -4.01
CA GLN A 25 -5.25 -9.40 -4.57
C GLN A 25 -6.13 -10.34 -3.74
N LYS A 26 -5.65 -11.55 -3.43
CA LYS A 26 -6.40 -12.49 -2.59
C LYS A 26 -6.70 -11.94 -1.20
N ASN A 27 -5.73 -11.26 -0.56
CA ASN A 27 -5.96 -10.65 0.74
C ASN A 27 -7.03 -9.55 0.68
N ALA A 28 -7.09 -8.78 -0.41
CA ALA A 28 -8.15 -7.80 -0.64
C ALA A 28 -9.51 -8.49 -0.83
N GLU A 29 -9.57 -9.53 -1.66
CA GLU A 29 -10.79 -10.33 -1.89
C GLU A 29 -11.31 -10.97 -0.60
N ASP A 30 -10.43 -11.49 0.26
CA ASP A 30 -10.78 -12.07 1.55
C ASP A 30 -11.35 -11.00 2.54
N LEU A 31 -11.12 -9.71 2.28
CA LEU A 31 -11.74 -8.57 3.00
C LEU A 31 -13.02 -8.06 2.31
N GLY A 32 -13.44 -8.68 1.21
CA GLY A 32 -14.58 -8.23 0.40
C GLY A 32 -14.28 -7.08 -0.55
N PHE A 33 -13.00 -6.77 -0.80
CA PHE A 33 -12.61 -5.74 -1.76
C PHE A 33 -12.59 -6.31 -3.17
N GLU A 34 -13.20 -5.58 -4.09
CA GLU A 34 -12.97 -5.75 -5.52
C GLU A 34 -11.84 -4.83 -5.99
N LEU A 35 -11.43 -5.00 -7.25
CA LEU A 35 -10.37 -4.19 -7.86
C LEU A 35 -10.65 -2.68 -7.77
N GLU A 36 -11.92 -2.28 -7.87
CA GLU A 36 -12.31 -0.87 -7.79
C GLU A 36 -12.11 -0.31 -6.37
N ASN A 37 -12.37 -1.09 -5.32
CA ASN A 37 -12.09 -0.67 -3.95
C ASN A 37 -10.58 -0.48 -3.73
N ILE A 38 -9.74 -1.35 -4.32
CA ILE A 38 -8.28 -1.19 -4.25
C ILE A 38 -7.85 0.12 -4.93
N ARG A 39 -8.41 0.42 -6.10
CA ARG A 39 -8.16 1.70 -6.81
C ARG A 39 -8.61 2.89 -5.99
N GLU A 40 -9.77 2.82 -5.36
CA GLU A 40 -10.27 3.88 -4.50
C GLU A 40 -9.33 4.12 -3.32
N VAL A 41 -8.90 3.06 -2.62
CA VAL A 41 -7.89 3.15 -1.55
C VAL A 41 -6.62 3.82 -2.03
N VAL A 42 -6.08 3.42 -3.20
CA VAL A 42 -4.90 4.05 -3.78
C VAL A 42 -5.16 5.54 -4.10
N SER A 43 -6.33 5.85 -4.66
CA SER A 43 -6.70 7.22 -5.04
C SER A 43 -6.78 8.19 -3.85
N ILE A 44 -7.12 7.71 -2.65
CA ILE A 44 -7.20 8.52 -1.43
C ILE A 44 -5.90 8.50 -0.61
N MET A 45 -4.85 7.80 -1.07
CA MET A 45 -3.54 7.83 -0.40
C MET A 45 -3.00 9.26 -0.35
N GLU A 46 -2.48 9.63 0.83
CA GLU A 46 -1.84 10.91 1.10
C GLU A 46 -0.45 10.67 1.70
N LEU A 47 0.45 11.64 1.59
CA LEU A 47 1.78 11.55 2.19
C LEU A 47 1.73 11.36 3.72
N LYS A 48 0.71 11.90 4.39
CA LYS A 48 0.51 11.71 5.84
C LYS A 48 0.19 10.26 6.24
N HIS A 49 -0.26 9.44 5.29
CA HIS A 49 -0.51 8.01 5.51
C HIS A 49 0.78 7.18 5.44
N PHE A 50 1.90 7.78 5.03
CA PHE A 50 3.17 7.09 4.93
C PHE A 50 3.61 6.60 6.32
N TYR A 51 3.91 5.31 6.41
CA TYR A 51 4.42 4.71 7.63
C TYR A 51 5.93 4.60 7.59
N LYS A 52 6.46 3.91 6.58
CA LYS A 52 7.91 3.73 6.38
C LYS A 52 8.23 3.23 4.98
N SER A 53 9.51 3.30 4.65
CA SER A 53 10.07 2.62 3.49
C SER A 53 11.08 1.59 3.97
N MET A 54 11.02 0.37 3.45
CA MET A 54 11.89 -0.72 3.86
C MET A 54 12.50 -1.46 2.68
N THR A 55 13.66 -2.07 2.88
CA THR A 55 14.33 -2.91 1.88
C THR A 55 14.71 -4.27 2.45
N SER A 56 14.92 -5.24 1.57
CA SER A 56 15.31 -6.61 1.93
C SER A 56 16.83 -6.75 2.02
N TYR A 57 17.31 -7.74 2.78
CA TYR A 57 18.72 -8.09 2.79
C TYR A 57 19.21 -8.61 1.44
N ALA A 58 18.34 -9.30 0.70
CA ALA A 58 18.66 -9.85 -0.62
C ALA A 58 18.93 -8.77 -1.67
N ASN A 59 18.26 -7.61 -1.57
CA ASN A 59 18.48 -6.50 -2.46
C ASN A 59 18.15 -5.16 -1.80
N HIS A 60 19.19 -4.48 -1.31
CA HIS A 60 19.11 -3.19 -0.62
C HIS A 60 18.83 -1.98 -1.54
N LYS A 61 18.82 -2.19 -2.87
CA LYS A 61 18.53 -1.12 -3.84
C LYS A 61 17.04 -0.94 -4.09
N ILE A 62 16.24 -1.97 -3.81
CA ILE A 62 14.80 -1.95 -4.04
C ILE A 62 14.11 -1.65 -2.72
N TRP A 63 13.36 -0.56 -2.69
CA TRP A 63 12.59 -0.15 -1.54
C TRP A 63 11.12 -0.54 -1.70
N GLN A 64 10.44 -0.68 -0.57
CA GLN A 64 9.02 -0.97 -0.45
C GLN A 64 8.44 0.15 0.40
N ASP A 65 7.57 0.96 -0.17
CA ASP A 65 6.88 1.99 0.57
C ASP A 65 5.62 1.41 1.20
N VAL A 66 5.41 1.74 2.46
CA VAL A 66 4.31 1.25 3.29
C VAL A 66 3.47 2.43 3.73
N TYR A 67 2.17 2.32 3.54
CA TYR A 67 1.18 3.31 3.93
C TYR A 67 0.09 2.66 4.78
N HIS A 68 -0.40 3.39 5.77
CA HIS A 68 -1.59 3.06 6.55
C HIS A 68 -2.72 3.97 6.10
N VAL A 69 -3.57 3.45 5.21
CA VAL A 69 -4.57 4.22 4.50
C VAL A 69 -5.92 4.06 5.19
N PRO A 70 -6.51 5.13 5.75
CA PRO A 70 -7.86 5.08 6.26
C PRO A 70 -8.85 4.90 5.11
N TYR A 71 -9.71 3.89 5.19
CA TYR A 71 -10.79 3.64 4.22
C TYR A 71 -12.02 3.19 4.99
N GLU A 72 -13.12 3.95 4.88
CA GLU A 72 -14.30 3.76 5.73
C GLU A 72 -13.95 3.68 7.24
N ASN A 73 -14.34 2.58 7.90
CA ASN A 73 -14.02 2.24 9.29
C ASN A 73 -12.75 1.40 9.45
N MET A 74 -11.97 1.21 8.39
CA MET A 74 -10.75 0.41 8.36
C MET A 74 -9.50 1.29 8.21
N ILE A 75 -8.37 0.74 8.65
CA ILE A 75 -7.02 1.18 8.29
C ILE A 75 -6.40 0.06 7.46
N ILE A 76 -6.13 0.34 6.19
CA ILE A 76 -5.54 -0.62 5.25
C ILE A 76 -4.04 -0.41 5.19
N TYR A 77 -3.28 -1.46 5.43
CA TYR A 77 -1.85 -1.50 5.18
C TYR A 77 -1.61 -1.79 3.70
N VAL A 78 -1.01 -0.84 3.00
CA VAL A 78 -0.64 -0.94 1.58
C VAL A 78 0.88 -0.91 1.48
N LYS A 79 1.46 -1.96 0.90
CA LYS A 79 2.91 -2.02 0.61
C LYS A 79 3.15 -2.21 -0.87
N PHE A 80 3.90 -1.29 -1.47
CA PHE A 80 4.22 -1.35 -2.88
C PHE A 80 5.69 -1.06 -3.18
N THR A 81 6.15 -1.58 -4.31
CA THR A 81 7.46 -1.28 -4.90
C THR A 81 7.22 -0.82 -6.33
N GLN A 82 7.71 0.37 -6.68
CA GLN A 82 7.44 1.01 -7.96
C GLN A 82 5.93 1.09 -8.20
N ASN A 83 5.39 0.37 -9.18
CA ASN A 83 3.97 0.34 -9.50
C ASN A 83 3.35 -1.04 -9.19
N VAL A 84 3.89 -1.79 -8.23
CA VAL A 84 3.39 -3.13 -7.87
C VAL A 84 3.01 -3.19 -6.40
N ILE A 85 1.72 -3.41 -6.12
CA ILE A 85 1.19 -3.66 -4.78
C ILE A 85 1.50 -5.10 -4.39
N SER A 86 2.30 -5.23 -3.34
CA SER A 86 2.79 -6.50 -2.79
C SER A 86 2.02 -6.96 -1.56
N GLU A 87 1.44 -6.04 -0.78
CA GLU A 87 0.55 -6.34 0.34
C GLU A 87 -0.58 -5.33 0.40
N PHE A 88 -1.79 -5.84 0.63
CA PHE A 88 -3.01 -5.09 0.86
C PHE A 88 -3.77 -5.83 1.95
N ILE A 89 -3.66 -5.38 3.19
CA ILE A 89 -4.17 -6.10 4.37
C ILE A 89 -4.88 -5.12 5.31
N LEU A 90 -5.89 -5.62 6.02
CA LEU A 90 -6.50 -4.88 7.12
C LEU A 90 -5.50 -4.79 8.27
N LEU A 91 -5.12 -3.56 8.65
CA LEU A 91 -4.26 -3.33 9.81
C LEU A 91 -5.07 -3.26 11.10
N SER A 92 -6.16 -2.50 11.08
CA SER A 92 -7.06 -2.32 12.20
C SER A 92 -8.40 -1.74 11.75
N PHE A 93 -9.41 -1.81 12.61
CA PHE A 93 -10.59 -0.96 12.51
C PHE A 93 -10.35 0.33 13.28
N LYS A 94 -10.93 1.44 12.83
CA LYS A 94 -10.98 2.67 13.63
C LYS A 94 -11.82 2.41 14.88
N GLU A 95 -11.28 2.77 16.04
CA GLU A 95 -12.08 2.86 17.25
C GLU A 95 -13.11 4.00 17.09
N LYS A 96 -14.32 3.80 17.60
CA LYS A 96 -15.39 4.80 17.59
C LYS A 96 -15.12 5.92 18.59
#